data_AF-A0AAV0Q6Q7-F1
#
_entry.id   AF-A0AAV0Q6Q7-F1
#
_cell.length_a   1.000
_cell.length_b   1.000
_cell.length_c   1.000
_cell.angle_alpha   90.00
_cell.angle_beta   90.00
_cell.angle_gamma   90.00
#
_symmetry.space_group_name_H-M   'P 1'
#
loop_
_entity.id
_entity.type
_entity.pdbx_description
1 polymer ?
#
loop_
_entity_poly.entity_id
_entity_poly.type
_entity_poly.pdbx_seq_one_letter_code
_entity_poly.pdbx_strand_id
1 'polypeptide(L)'
;MNYTDITSRCRGPEYQPEECCPAFKDFACPYAELLNEVSNDCASIMFSYINIYGRYPPGLFANECREGKKGLSCPSPSSSSSYSQHLVAKYRGSDNRVLHIMLAMGLLVVLF
;
A
#
# COMPACT_ATOMS: atom_id res chain seq x y z
N MET A 1 -1.27 -0.36 -20.76
CA MET A 1 -0.78 0.23 -19.49
C MET A 1 -0.46 1.69 -19.73
N ASN A 2 -0.95 2.59 -18.87
CA ASN A 2 -0.59 4.01 -18.94
C ASN A 2 0.57 4.26 -17.98
N TYR A 3 1.76 4.53 -18.52
CA TYR A 3 2.95 4.78 -17.71
C TYR A 3 2.98 6.18 -17.10
N THR A 4 2.01 7.04 -17.42
CA THR A 4 1.92 8.40 -16.86
C THR A 4 1.74 8.37 -15.34
N ASP A 5 1.07 7.36 -14.79
CA ASP A 5 0.82 7.25 -13.35
C ASP A 5 2.10 7.10 -12.53
N ILE A 6 3.14 6.49 -13.12
CA ILE A 6 4.47 6.37 -12.50
C ILE A 6 5.37 7.54 -12.90
N THR A 7 5.42 7.91 -14.19
CA THR A 7 6.35 8.95 -14.69
C THR A 7 5.96 10.38 -14.28
N SER A 8 4.69 10.63 -13.98
CA SER A 8 4.24 11.93 -13.49
C SER A 8 4.62 12.20 -12.03
N ARG A 9 4.78 11.14 -11.21
CA ARG A 9 5.04 11.23 -9.76
C ARG A 9 6.49 10.89 -9.40
N CYS A 10 7.03 9.81 -9.96
CA CYS A 10 8.41 9.40 -9.70
C CYS A 10 9.36 10.10 -10.69
N ARG A 11 9.99 11.20 -10.27
CA ARG A 11 10.86 12.00 -11.14
C ARG A 11 12.30 12.04 -10.64
N GLY A 12 13.23 12.01 -11.60
CA GLY A 12 14.65 12.20 -11.33
C GLY A 12 14.99 13.68 -11.10
N PRO A 13 16.20 13.97 -10.61
CA PRO A 13 17.31 13.02 -10.44
C PRO A 13 17.31 12.25 -9.11
N GLU A 14 16.62 12.74 -8.07
CA GLU A 14 16.68 12.13 -6.73
C GLU A 14 15.73 10.94 -6.52
N TYR A 15 14.67 10.80 -7.32
CA TYR A 15 13.72 9.69 -7.26
C TYR A 15 13.23 9.38 -5.84
N GLN A 16 12.57 10.34 -5.20
CA GLN A 16 12.17 10.23 -3.79
C GLN A 16 11.29 8.99 -3.54
N PRO A 17 11.67 8.07 -2.62
CA PRO A 17 10.93 6.85 -2.35
C PRO A 17 9.47 7.09 -1.93
N GLU A 18 9.24 8.17 -1.20
CA GLU A 18 7.91 8.60 -0.73
C GLU A 18 6.93 8.90 -1.87
N GLU A 19 7.44 9.30 -3.04
CA GLU A 19 6.64 9.53 -4.24
C GLU A 19 6.67 8.30 -5.17
N CYS A 20 7.86 7.72 -5.35
CA CYS A 20 8.11 6.64 -6.30
C CYS A 20 7.46 5.32 -5.91
N CYS A 21 7.51 4.94 -4.63
CA CYS A 21 7.01 3.63 -4.20
C CYS A 21 5.48 3.54 -4.17
N PRO A 22 4.73 4.54 -3.69
CA PRO A 22 3.28 4.57 -3.88
C PRO A 22 2.92 4.57 -5.37
N ALA A 23 3.68 5.31 -6.20
CA ALA A 23 3.39 5.37 -7.62
C ALA A 23 3.58 4.04 -8.34
N PHE A 24 4.66 3.34 -8.01
CA PHE A 24 4.93 2.00 -8.48
C PHE A 24 3.88 0.99 -7.98
N LYS A 25 3.44 1.09 -6.71
CA LYS A 25 2.36 0.26 -6.17
C LYS A 25 1.06 0.40 -6.96
N ASP A 26 0.60 1.64 -7.16
CA ASP A 26 -0.65 1.87 -7.90
C ASP A 26 -0.59 1.29 -9.32
N PHE A 27 0.57 1.37 -9.96
CA PHE A 27 0.80 0.83 -11.30
C PHE A 27 0.89 -0.70 -11.32
N ALA A 28 1.66 -1.31 -10.40
CA ALA A 28 2.02 -2.73 -10.46
C ALA A 28 1.01 -3.64 -9.73
N CYS A 29 0.38 -3.17 -8.67
CA CYS A 29 -0.48 -4.00 -7.82
C CYS A 29 -1.70 -4.63 -8.51
N PRO A 30 -2.34 -4.01 -9.53
CA PRO A 30 -3.37 -4.68 -10.31
C PRO A 30 -2.91 -5.96 -11.01
N TYR A 31 -1.60 -6.14 -11.17
CA TYR A 31 -0.98 -7.26 -11.86
C TYR A 31 -0.12 -8.14 -10.94
N ALA A 32 -0.25 -7.97 -9.61
CA ALA A 32 0.63 -8.62 -8.63
C ALA A 32 0.68 -10.15 -8.78
N GLU A 33 -0.42 -10.81 -9.14
CA GLU A 33 -0.44 -12.27 -9.34
C GLU A 33 0.49 -12.70 -10.49
N LEU A 34 0.38 -12.04 -11.64
CA LEU A 34 1.24 -12.32 -12.81
C LEU A 34 2.69 -11.93 -12.55
N LEU A 35 2.93 -10.81 -11.87
CA LEU A 35 4.27 -10.31 -11.59
C LEU A 35 5.02 -11.17 -10.56
N ASN A 36 4.31 -11.85 -9.66
CA ASN A 36 4.91 -12.73 -8.65
C ASN A 36 5.06 -14.19 -9.14
N GLU A 37 4.60 -14.49 -10.34
CA GLU A 37 4.75 -15.82 -10.93
C GLU A 37 6.13 -15.95 -11.61
N VAL A 38 7.01 -16.75 -11.02
CA VAL A 38 8.40 -16.95 -11.49
C VAL A 38 8.51 -17.75 -12.79
N SER A 39 7.44 -18.42 -13.22
CA SER A 39 7.39 -19.19 -14.48
C SER A 39 7.20 -18.32 -15.72
N ASN A 40 6.85 -17.04 -15.55
CA ASN A 40 6.65 -16.11 -16.65
C ASN A 40 7.69 -14.97 -16.62
N ASP A 41 7.73 -14.17 -17.67
CA ASP A 41 8.64 -13.03 -17.84
C ASP A 41 7.97 -11.67 -17.59
N CYS A 42 6.76 -11.66 -16.99
CA CYS A 42 5.95 -10.46 -16.84
C CYS A 42 6.66 -9.39 -16.01
N ALA A 43 7.34 -9.77 -14.93
CA ALA A 43 8.12 -8.83 -14.12
C ALA A 43 9.26 -8.18 -14.93
N SER A 44 10.03 -9.00 -15.67
CA SER A 44 11.13 -8.54 -16.51
C SER A 44 10.66 -7.59 -17.61
N ILE A 45 9.55 -7.93 -18.29
CA ILE A 45 8.93 -7.08 -19.32
C ILE A 45 8.45 -5.77 -18.71
N MET A 46 7.75 -5.82 -17.57
CA MET A 46 7.22 -4.62 -16.90
C MET A 46 8.35 -3.66 -16.52
N PHE A 47 9.42 -4.15 -15.88
CA PHE A 47 10.56 -3.30 -15.52
C PHE A 47 11.27 -2.74 -16.74
N SER A 48 11.42 -3.51 -17.82
CA SER A 48 12.00 -3.02 -19.08
C SER A 48 11.24 -1.79 -19.61
N TYR A 49 9.91 -1.89 -19.72
CA TYR A 49 9.09 -0.79 -20.21
C TYR A 49 9.06 0.42 -19.25
N ILE A 50 8.94 0.18 -17.94
CA ILE A 50 9.01 1.25 -16.95
C ILE A 50 10.33 2.03 -17.09
N ASN A 51 11.46 1.32 -17.19
CA ASN A 51 12.78 1.93 -17.30
C ASN A 51 12.93 2.75 -18.59
N ILE A 52 12.46 2.24 -19.73
CA ILE A 52 12.59 2.93 -21.02
C ILE A 52 11.68 4.18 -21.07
N TYR A 53 10.41 4.07 -20.65
CA TYR A 53 9.48 5.19 -20.73
C TYR A 53 9.73 6.26 -19.66
N GLY A 54 10.13 5.87 -18.46
CA GLY A 54 10.46 6.79 -17.37
C GLY A 54 11.92 7.24 -17.33
N ARG A 55 12.78 6.65 -18.15
CA ARG A 55 14.25 6.82 -18.10
C ARG A 55 14.80 6.53 -16.69
N TYR A 56 14.27 5.51 -16.04
CA TYR A 56 14.70 5.10 -14.70
C TYR A 56 15.99 4.28 -14.74
N PRO A 57 16.89 4.46 -13.75
CA PRO A 57 18.04 3.60 -13.62
C PRO A 57 17.62 2.15 -13.28
N PRO A 58 18.34 1.14 -13.79
CA PRO A 58 18.06 -0.25 -13.46
C PRO A 58 18.07 -0.49 -11.95
N GLY A 59 17.06 -1.20 -11.45
CA GLY A 59 16.96 -1.57 -10.04
C GLY A 59 16.40 -0.49 -9.10
N LEU A 60 16.05 0.71 -9.59
CA LEU A 60 15.49 1.79 -8.76
C LEU A 60 14.39 1.28 -7.83
N PHE A 61 13.32 0.73 -8.37
CA PHE A 61 12.17 0.28 -7.56
C PHE A 61 12.49 -0.93 -6.67
N ALA A 62 13.44 -1.78 -7.08
CA ALA A 62 13.86 -2.92 -6.24
C ALA A 62 14.67 -2.47 -5.02
N ASN A 63 15.42 -1.38 -5.15
CA ASN A 63 16.26 -0.83 -4.10
C ASN A 63 15.47 0.11 -3.18
N GLU A 64 14.64 0.99 -3.75
CA GLU A 64 13.90 2.01 -3.00
C GLU A 64 12.62 1.46 -2.36
N CYS A 65 11.94 0.50 -3.01
CA CYS A 65 10.59 0.08 -2.61
C CYS A 65 10.58 -1.28 -1.93
N ARG A 66 10.98 -1.31 -0.66
CA ARG A 66 10.96 -2.52 0.17
C ARG A 66 10.27 -2.27 1.50
N GLU A 67 9.20 -3.01 1.78
CA GLU A 67 8.44 -2.91 3.04
C GLU A 67 8.74 -4.06 4.01
N GLY A 68 9.54 -5.04 3.59
CA GLY A 68 9.97 -6.13 4.44
C GLY A 68 10.71 -7.23 3.69
N LYS A 69 10.76 -8.42 4.30
CA LYS A 69 11.43 -9.60 3.71
C LYS A 69 10.73 -10.15 2.47
N LYS A 70 9.42 -9.90 2.33
CA LYS A 70 8.58 -10.36 1.21
C LYS A 70 8.50 -9.35 0.06
N GLY A 71 9.30 -8.28 0.09
CA GLY A 71 9.28 -7.24 -0.93
C GLY A 71 8.21 -6.18 -0.65
N LEU A 72 7.39 -5.89 -1.66
CA LEU A 72 6.41 -4.80 -1.67
C LEU A 72 5.01 -5.38 -1.46
N SER A 73 4.28 -4.92 -0.44
CA SER A 73 2.94 -5.43 -0.17
C SER A 73 1.89 -4.65 -0.94
N CYS A 74 1.09 -5.33 -1.76
CA CYS A 74 -0.03 -4.69 -2.43
C CYS A 74 -1.25 -4.62 -1.49
N PRO A 75 -1.99 -3.50 -1.48
CA PRO A 75 -3.28 -3.44 -0.81
C PRO A 75 -4.20 -4.52 -1.42
N SER A 76 -4.89 -5.30 -0.57
CA SER A 76 -6.01 -6.14 -0.98
C SER A 76 -7.00 -5.31 -1.84
N PRO A 77 -7.70 -5.88 -2.82
CA PRO A 77 -8.70 -5.15 -3.61
C PRO A 77 -9.78 -4.45 -2.75
N SER A 78 -9.97 -4.86 -1.50
CA SER A 78 -10.81 -4.16 -0.50
C SER A 78 -10.16 -2.90 0.12
N SER A 79 -8.93 -2.57 -0.26
CA SER A 79 -8.09 -1.53 0.34
C SER A 79 -7.48 -0.55 -0.67
N SER A 80 -8.00 -0.49 -1.89
CA SER A 80 -7.82 0.63 -2.84
C SER A 80 -8.40 1.98 -2.35
N SER A 81 -8.57 2.14 -1.04
CA SER A 81 -9.12 3.32 -0.37
C SER A 81 -8.12 3.93 0.63
N SER A 82 -6.81 3.80 0.41
CA SER A 82 -5.80 4.47 1.25
C SER A 82 -5.81 6.00 1.15
N TYR A 83 -6.35 6.60 0.07
CA TYR A 83 -6.66 8.05 0.09
C TYR A 83 -7.80 8.38 1.08
N SER A 84 -8.64 7.41 1.42
CA SER A 84 -9.73 7.53 2.38
C SER A 84 -9.35 7.08 3.80
N GLN A 85 -8.19 6.45 4.02
CA GLN A 85 -7.80 5.97 5.36
C GLN A 85 -7.52 7.10 6.36
N HIS A 86 -7.16 8.30 5.87
CA HIS A 86 -7.08 9.48 6.74
C HIS A 86 -8.47 9.93 7.25
N LEU A 87 -9.56 9.64 6.52
CA LEU A 87 -10.93 9.93 6.96
C LEU A 87 -11.51 8.82 7.83
N VAL A 88 -11.06 7.57 7.67
CA VAL A 88 -11.53 6.41 8.46
C VAL A 88 -10.93 6.39 9.88
N ALA A 89 -9.76 6.99 10.11
CA ALA A 89 -9.14 7.10 11.43
C ALA A 89 -10.01 7.84 12.46
N LYS A 90 -11.00 8.63 12.04
CA LYS A 90 -11.88 9.39 12.93
C LYS A 90 -13.00 8.56 13.59
N TYR A 91 -13.32 7.37 13.08
CA TYR A 91 -14.51 6.61 13.51
C TYR A 91 -14.24 5.26 14.20
N ARG A 92 -12.97 4.90 14.47
CA ARG A 92 -12.62 3.66 15.20
C ARG A 92 -12.13 3.93 16.63
N GLY A 93 -12.87 4.77 17.36
CA GLY A 93 -12.74 4.91 18.81
C GLY A 93 -13.51 3.80 19.52
N SER A 94 -12.94 2.60 19.61
CA SER A 94 -13.45 1.52 20.47
C SER A 94 -13.10 1.85 21.93
N ASP A 95 -13.93 2.66 22.57
CA ASP A 95 -13.72 3.15 23.93
C ASP A 95 -14.09 2.04 24.95
N ASN A 96 -13.08 1.42 25.57
CA ASN A 96 -13.22 0.41 26.64
C ASN A 96 -13.98 0.92 27.89
N ARG A 97 -14.32 2.22 27.92
CA ARG A 97 -15.11 2.85 28.99
C ARG A 97 -16.56 2.37 29.00
N VAL A 98 -17.13 2.01 27.86
CA VAL A 98 -18.52 1.46 27.80
C VAL A 98 -18.61 0.11 28.52
N LEU A 99 -17.59 -0.75 28.37
CA LEU A 99 -17.55 -2.05 29.06
C LEU A 99 -17.48 -1.89 30.59
N HIS A 100 -16.72 -0.90 31.08
CA HIS A 100 -16.65 -0.60 32.51
C HIS A 100 -17.95 -0.03 33.07
N ILE A 101 -18.68 0.80 32.32
CA ILE A 101 -19.97 1.34 32.75
C ILE A 101 -21.02 0.22 32.86
N MET A 102 -21.04 -0.72 31.90
CA MET A 102 -21.97 -1.86 31.93
C MET A 102 -21.70 -2.81 33.11
N LEU A 103 -20.43 -3.06 33.45
CA LEU A 103 -20.07 -3.88 34.61
C LEU A 103 -20.44 -3.22 35.94
N ALA A 104 -20.29 -1.90 36.06
CA ALA A 104 -20.62 -1.17 37.29
C ALA A 104 -22.14 -1.13 37.56
N MET A 105 -22.95 -0.91 36.52
CA MET A 105 -24.41 -0.91 36.67
C MET A 105 -24.97 -2.31 36.94
N GLY A 106 -24.37 -3.36 36.38
CA GLY A 106 -24.75 -4.74 36.66
C GLY A 106 -24.48 -5.17 38.10
N LEU A 107 -23.37 -4.73 38.70
CA LEU A 107 -23.04 -5.06 40.10
C LEU A 107 -24.02 -4.41 41.09
N LEU A 108 -24.52 -3.22 40.78
CA LEU A 108 -25.49 -2.49 41.62
C LEU A 108 -26.88 -3.13 41.64
N VAL A 109 -27.30 -3.79 40.56
CA VAL A 109 -28.61 -4.48 40.48
C VAL A 109 -28.61 -5.79 41.28
N VAL A 110 -27.46 -6.41 41.53
CA VAL A 110 -27.34 -7.67 42.29
C VAL A 110 -27.26 -7.43 43.81
N LEU A 111 -27.00 -6.19 44.25
CA LEU A 111 -26.83 -5.82 45.65
C LEU A 111 -28.08 -5.17 46.29
N PHE A 112 -29.22 -5.19 45.60
CA PHE A 112 -30.56 -4.89 46.13
C PHE A 112 -31.48 -6.09 45.90
#